data_AF-A0A484Z7R3-F1
#
_entry.id   AF-A0A484Z7R3-F1
#
_cell.length_a   1.000
_cell.length_b   1.000
_cell.length_c   1.000
_cell.angle_alpha   90.00
_cell.angle_beta   90.00
_cell.angle_gamma   90.00
#
_symmetry.space_group_name_H-M   'P 1'
#
loop_
_entity.id
_entity.type
_entity.pdbx_description
1 polymer ?
#
loop_
_entity_poly.entity_id
_entity_poly.type
_entity_poly.pdbx_seq_one_letter_code
_entity_poly.pdbx_strand_id
1 'polypeptide(L)'
;MGCIVKILKVKTLPKPGRHICPAARLWHTWQVFFLSNRYSDVKILVDENMPYARELFSRLGDVKAVPGRPIPVNELEDADALMVRSVTKVNEALLAGKAIKFVGTATAGTDHVDDAWLNQAGIGFSAAPGCNAIAVVEYVFSSLLMLAERDGFALKDRTVGIVGVGNVGGRLQKRLEALGIRTLLCDPPRKDNGDEGDFRTLDELVEACDVITFHTPLFKTGPYTSLHLADEALIRRLKPGTILINACRGPVVDNAALAEMPGRGAGSERGAGCLGARARPERSSAE
;
A
#
# COMPACT_ATOMS: atom_id res chain seq x y z
N MET A 1 -17.90 9.00 -15.51
CA MET A 1 -17.50 10.37 -15.86
C MET A 1 -16.08 10.58 -15.33
N GLY A 2 -15.10 10.69 -16.22
CA GLY A 2 -13.68 10.46 -15.93
C GLY A 2 -12.91 11.70 -15.50
N CYS A 3 -11.75 11.45 -14.88
CA CYS A 3 -10.67 12.42 -14.76
C CYS A 3 -9.46 11.83 -15.49
N ILE A 4 -9.22 12.35 -16.71
CA ILE A 4 -8.06 12.08 -17.55
C ILE A 4 -6.94 13.01 -17.09
N VAL A 5 -5.81 12.47 -16.65
CA VAL A 5 -4.56 13.23 -16.54
C VAL A 5 -3.63 12.75 -17.66
N LYS A 6 -3.51 13.57 -18.71
CA LYS A 6 -2.48 13.46 -19.75
C LYS A 6 -1.22 14.16 -19.23
N ILE A 7 -0.07 13.47 -19.25
CA ILE A 7 1.23 14.14 -19.26
C ILE A 7 2.06 13.56 -20.41
N LEU A 8 2.41 14.45 -21.35
CA LEU A 8 3.25 14.22 -22.51
C LEU A 8 4.58 14.95 -22.26
N LYS A 9 5.72 14.29 -22.47
CA LYS A 9 6.95 15.00 -22.87
C LYS A 9 7.83 14.11 -23.75
N VAL A 10 8.17 14.62 -24.92
CA VAL A 10 8.88 13.95 -26.01
C VAL A 10 10.34 14.43 -26.06
N LYS A 11 11.25 13.44 -26.09
CA LYS A 11 12.61 13.28 -26.69
C LYS A 11 13.75 14.27 -26.40
N THR A 12 14.93 13.68 -26.14
CA THR A 12 16.04 13.54 -27.14
C THR A 12 16.92 12.32 -26.81
N LEU A 13 17.37 11.59 -27.85
CA LEU A 13 18.31 10.46 -27.80
C LEU A 13 19.75 10.94 -28.00
N PRO A 14 20.78 10.29 -27.41
CA PRO A 14 22.13 10.27 -27.97
C PRO A 14 22.42 8.97 -28.75
N LYS A 15 23.34 9.11 -29.72
CA LYS A 15 23.81 8.14 -30.74
C LYS A 15 24.65 6.97 -30.18
N PRO A 16 24.87 5.88 -30.95
CA PRO A 16 25.48 4.65 -30.47
C PRO A 16 27.02 4.72 -30.47
N GLY A 17 27.63 4.47 -29.32
CA GLY A 17 29.06 4.21 -29.17
C GLY A 17 29.30 2.71 -28.97
N ARG A 18 30.14 2.12 -29.82
CA ARG A 18 30.52 0.70 -29.79
C ARG A 18 31.36 0.41 -28.54
N HIS A 19 30.93 -0.56 -27.72
CA HIS A 19 31.84 -1.49 -27.03
C HIS A 19 31.14 -2.83 -26.87
N ILE A 20 31.65 -3.82 -27.59
CA ILE A 20 31.20 -5.21 -27.55
C ILE A 20 31.76 -5.82 -26.26
N CYS A 21 30.89 -6.15 -25.32
CA CYS A 21 31.25 -6.88 -24.10
C CYS A 21 31.35 -8.39 -24.41
N PRO A 22 32.33 -9.15 -23.88
CA PRO A 22 32.57 -10.56 -24.23
C PRO A 22 31.51 -11.58 -23.79
N ALA A 23 30.31 -11.15 -23.35
CA ALA A 23 29.20 -12.04 -23.01
C ALA A 23 28.37 -12.50 -24.25
N ALA A 24 28.68 -12.00 -25.44
CA ALA A 24 27.95 -12.29 -26.68
C ALA A 24 28.25 -13.68 -27.29
N ARG A 25 29.11 -14.50 -26.68
CA ARG A 25 29.47 -15.84 -27.19
C ARG A 25 28.73 -17.01 -26.55
N LEU A 26 27.79 -16.75 -25.64
CA LEU A 26 26.84 -17.74 -25.10
C LEU A 26 25.41 -17.60 -25.67
N TRP A 27 25.19 -16.62 -26.56
CA TRP A 27 23.88 -16.31 -27.12
C TRP A 27 23.52 -17.08 -28.41
N HIS A 28 24.44 -17.82 -29.01
CA HIS A 28 24.18 -18.56 -30.26
C HIS A 28 23.94 -20.07 -30.10
N THR A 29 24.14 -20.64 -28.92
CA THR A 29 23.66 -22.00 -28.58
C THR A 29 22.33 -21.98 -27.83
N TRP A 30 21.83 -20.81 -27.44
CA TRP A 30 20.49 -20.62 -26.86
C TRP A 30 19.37 -20.48 -27.91
N GLN A 31 19.71 -20.13 -29.15
CA GLN A 31 18.73 -19.77 -30.19
C GLN A 31 18.08 -20.96 -30.91
N VAL A 32 18.57 -22.19 -30.70
CA VAL A 32 18.08 -23.40 -31.40
C VAL A 32 17.21 -24.29 -30.49
N PHE A 33 17.14 -24.00 -29.19
CA PHE A 33 16.28 -24.73 -28.24
C PHE A 33 15.02 -23.94 -27.84
N PHE A 34 14.97 -22.64 -28.09
CA PHE A 34 13.90 -21.72 -27.64
C PHE A 34 12.93 -21.29 -28.74
N LEU A 35 12.74 -22.11 -29.78
CA LEU A 35 11.80 -21.85 -30.88
C LEU A 35 10.68 -22.90 -31.00
N SER A 36 10.44 -23.74 -29.99
CA SER A 36 9.45 -24.81 -30.09
C SER A 36 8.47 -24.99 -28.93
N ASN A 37 8.35 -24.04 -27.97
CA ASN A 37 7.27 -24.13 -26.98
C ASN A 37 6.48 -22.84 -26.89
N ARG A 38 5.17 -22.96 -27.12
CA ARG A 38 4.23 -21.87 -27.30
C ARG A 38 3.98 -21.16 -25.99
N TYR A 39 4.15 -19.83 -25.97
CA TYR A 39 3.65 -18.96 -24.89
C TYR A 39 2.10 -18.89 -24.83
N SER A 40 1.40 -19.68 -25.65
CA SER A 40 -0.07 -19.70 -25.74
C SER A 40 -0.74 -20.75 -24.85
N ASP A 41 0.02 -21.48 -24.01
CA ASP A 41 -0.50 -22.61 -23.23
C ASP A 41 -0.69 -22.29 -21.72
N VAL A 42 -0.47 -21.04 -21.27
CA VAL A 42 -0.70 -20.62 -19.87
C VAL A 42 -2.09 -20.02 -19.72
N LYS A 43 -2.93 -20.59 -18.84
CA LYS A 43 -4.26 -20.04 -18.54
C LYS A 43 -4.21 -19.11 -17.33
N ILE A 44 -4.59 -17.85 -17.53
CA ILE A 44 -4.50 -16.78 -16.52
C ILE A 44 -5.91 -16.28 -16.22
N LEU A 45 -6.36 -16.46 -14.97
CA LEU A 45 -7.57 -15.81 -14.49
C LEU A 45 -7.24 -14.42 -13.96
N VAL A 46 -8.06 -13.45 -14.33
CA VAL A 46 -7.93 -12.06 -13.84
C VAL A 46 -9.27 -11.59 -13.27
N ASP A 47 -9.23 -10.85 -12.17
CA ASP A 47 -10.41 -10.12 -11.68
C ASP A 47 -10.93 -9.21 -12.79
N GLU A 48 -12.21 -9.32 -13.13
CA GLU A 48 -12.86 -8.59 -14.22
C GLU A 48 -12.78 -7.05 -14.06
N ASN A 49 -12.62 -6.57 -12.83
CA ASN A 49 -12.49 -5.16 -12.49
C ASN A 49 -11.02 -4.75 -12.29
N MET A 50 -10.04 -5.59 -12.62
CA MET A 50 -8.64 -5.21 -12.64
C MET A 50 -8.34 -4.41 -13.91
N PRO A 51 -7.99 -3.12 -13.80
CA PRO A 51 -7.80 -2.26 -14.96
C PRO A 51 -6.63 -2.75 -15.83
N TYR A 52 -6.82 -2.72 -17.15
CA TYR A 52 -5.83 -3.15 -18.15
C TYR A 52 -5.39 -4.62 -18.08
N ALA A 53 -5.99 -5.45 -17.21
CA ALA A 53 -5.54 -6.82 -16.99
C ALA A 53 -5.52 -7.64 -18.28
N ARG A 54 -6.61 -7.60 -19.07
CA ARG A 54 -6.66 -8.33 -20.34
C ARG A 54 -5.58 -7.88 -21.33
N GLU A 55 -5.37 -6.58 -21.48
CA GLU A 55 -4.39 -6.02 -22.42
C GLU A 55 -2.94 -6.37 -22.05
N LEU A 56 -2.65 -6.43 -20.75
CA LEU A 56 -1.32 -6.71 -20.24
C LEU A 56 -1.03 -8.22 -20.22
N PHE A 57 -1.93 -9.01 -19.64
CA PHE A 57 -1.71 -10.44 -19.44
C PHE A 57 -1.93 -11.28 -20.71
N SER A 58 -2.68 -10.79 -21.71
CA SER A 58 -2.86 -11.54 -22.98
C SER A 58 -1.57 -11.66 -23.80
N ARG A 59 -0.51 -10.95 -23.40
CA ARG A 59 0.84 -11.08 -23.96
C ARG A 59 1.59 -12.30 -23.41
N LEU A 60 1.09 -12.90 -22.33
CA LEU A 60 1.74 -13.97 -21.57
C LEU A 60 0.99 -15.31 -21.64
N GLY A 61 -0.29 -15.31 -22.02
CA GLY A 61 -1.12 -16.51 -22.07
C GLY A 61 -2.58 -16.22 -22.44
N ASP A 62 -3.43 -17.24 -22.31
CA ASP A 62 -4.88 -17.10 -22.46
C ASP A 62 -5.47 -16.46 -21.20
N VAL A 63 -6.21 -15.36 -21.37
CA VAL A 63 -6.72 -14.56 -20.25
C VAL A 63 -8.23 -14.64 -20.18
N LYS A 64 -8.72 -15.07 -19.02
CA LYS A 64 -10.14 -15.07 -18.69
C LYS A 64 -10.44 -14.12 -17.54
N ALA A 65 -11.30 -13.15 -17.81
CA ALA A 65 -11.84 -12.27 -16.78
C ALA A 65 -12.91 -13.03 -15.97
N VAL A 66 -12.83 -12.97 -14.65
CA VAL A 66 -13.76 -13.62 -13.72
C VAL A 66 -14.17 -12.65 -12.60
N PRO A 67 -15.38 -12.79 -12.02
CA PRO A 67 -15.77 -11.99 -10.87
C PRO A 67 -14.89 -12.32 -9.67
N GLY A 68 -14.43 -11.30 -8.93
CA GLY A 68 -13.56 -11.49 -7.76
C GLY A 68 -14.30 -12.01 -6.51
N ARG A 69 -15.64 -11.94 -6.49
CA ARG A 69 -16.48 -12.45 -5.39
C ARG A 69 -17.91 -12.78 -5.86
N PRO A 70 -18.33 -14.07 -5.83
CA PRO A 70 -17.49 -15.25 -5.70
C PRO A 70 -16.68 -15.51 -6.98
N ILE A 71 -15.48 -16.07 -6.84
CA ILE A 71 -14.76 -16.63 -8.00
C ILE A 71 -15.43 -17.96 -8.38
N PRO A 72 -15.72 -18.22 -9.66
CA PRO A 72 -16.25 -19.51 -10.10
C PRO A 72 -15.20 -20.60 -9.92
N VAL A 73 -15.44 -21.54 -9.00
CA VAL A 73 -14.47 -22.58 -8.60
C VAL A 73 -14.09 -23.51 -9.77
N ASN A 74 -15.03 -23.73 -10.69
CA ASN A 74 -14.81 -24.51 -11.90
C ASN A 74 -13.75 -23.90 -12.84
N GLU A 75 -13.55 -22.58 -12.79
CA GLU A 75 -12.53 -21.91 -13.61
C GLU A 75 -11.12 -22.05 -13.02
N LEU A 76 -11.01 -22.39 -11.74
CA LEU A 76 -9.73 -22.57 -11.04
C LEU A 76 -9.09 -23.94 -11.31
N GLU A 77 -9.84 -24.92 -11.82
CA GLU A 77 -9.37 -26.31 -11.97
C GLU A 77 -8.20 -26.43 -12.95
N ASP A 78 -8.25 -25.68 -14.05
CA ASP A 78 -7.31 -25.74 -15.18
C ASP A 78 -6.52 -24.43 -15.36
N ALA A 79 -6.64 -23.49 -14.43
CA ALA A 79 -5.89 -22.25 -14.45
C ALA A 79 -4.47 -22.43 -13.88
N ASP A 80 -3.49 -21.79 -14.50
CA ASP A 80 -2.09 -21.79 -14.04
C ASP A 80 -1.79 -20.61 -13.10
N ALA A 81 -2.46 -19.48 -13.31
CA ALA A 81 -2.21 -18.25 -12.57
C ALA A 81 -3.50 -17.49 -12.24
N LEU A 82 -3.52 -16.84 -11.08
CA LEU A 82 -4.67 -16.09 -10.57
C LEU A 82 -4.26 -14.66 -10.20
N MET A 83 -4.83 -13.67 -10.90
CA MET A 83 -4.63 -12.25 -10.64
C MET A 83 -5.86 -11.66 -9.94
N VAL A 84 -5.71 -11.27 -8.68
CA VAL A 84 -6.82 -10.85 -7.80
C VAL A 84 -6.70 -9.39 -7.36
N ARG A 85 -7.81 -8.91 -6.78
CA ARG A 85 -7.87 -7.70 -5.97
C ARG A 85 -8.22 -8.07 -4.52
N SER A 86 -8.29 -7.07 -3.63
CA SER A 86 -8.59 -7.26 -2.20
C SER A 86 -9.94 -7.88 -1.86
N VAL A 87 -10.84 -8.03 -2.84
CA VAL A 87 -12.17 -8.63 -2.62
C VAL A 87 -12.11 -10.16 -2.53
N THR A 88 -11.10 -10.78 -3.13
CA THR A 88 -10.91 -12.22 -3.13
C THR A 88 -10.05 -12.61 -1.92
N LYS A 89 -10.55 -13.51 -1.07
CA LYS A 89 -9.73 -14.11 -0.02
C LYS A 89 -8.96 -15.29 -0.62
N VAL A 90 -7.65 -15.21 -0.65
CA VAL A 90 -6.78 -16.27 -1.17
C VAL A 90 -6.20 -17.04 0.01
N ASN A 91 -6.61 -18.29 0.14
CA ASN A 91 -6.22 -19.20 1.21
C ASN A 91 -6.34 -20.66 0.75
N GLU A 92 -6.03 -21.59 1.65
CA GLU A 92 -6.13 -23.03 1.41
C GLU A 92 -7.50 -23.45 0.86
N ALA A 93 -8.58 -22.96 1.47
CA ALA A 93 -9.94 -23.33 1.06
C ALA A 93 -10.26 -22.95 -0.40
N LEU A 94 -9.61 -21.93 -0.94
CA LEU A 94 -9.81 -21.51 -2.34
C LEU A 94 -8.94 -22.33 -3.32
N LEU A 95 -7.70 -22.65 -2.94
CA LEU A 95 -6.67 -23.10 -3.89
C LEU A 95 -6.20 -24.55 -3.69
N ALA A 96 -6.57 -25.22 -2.59
CA ALA A 96 -6.20 -26.61 -2.38
C ALA A 96 -6.73 -27.50 -3.53
N GLY A 97 -5.83 -28.32 -4.09
CA GLY A 97 -6.13 -29.21 -5.20
C GLY A 97 -6.27 -28.55 -6.58
N LYS A 98 -6.01 -27.24 -6.71
CA LYS A 98 -6.04 -26.51 -7.99
C LYS A 98 -4.67 -26.50 -8.67
N ALA A 99 -4.66 -26.32 -9.99
CA ALA A 99 -3.43 -26.24 -10.80
C ALA A 99 -2.69 -24.89 -10.72
N ILE A 100 -3.15 -23.98 -9.85
CA ILE A 100 -2.60 -22.63 -9.68
C ILE A 100 -1.16 -22.69 -9.15
N LYS A 101 -0.22 -22.16 -9.92
CA LYS A 101 1.21 -22.07 -9.59
C LYS A 101 1.63 -20.67 -9.16
N PHE A 102 0.82 -19.66 -9.48
CA PHE A 102 1.13 -18.27 -9.18
C PHE A 102 -0.10 -17.44 -8.83
N VAL A 103 0.00 -16.64 -7.78
CA VAL A 103 -0.99 -15.66 -7.36
C VAL A 103 -0.38 -14.26 -7.41
N GLY A 104 -1.01 -13.38 -8.19
CA GLY A 104 -0.71 -11.96 -8.21
C GLY A 104 -1.84 -11.16 -7.58
N THR A 105 -1.54 -10.19 -6.72
CA THR A 105 -2.54 -9.24 -6.24
C THR A 105 -2.21 -7.83 -6.68
N ALA A 106 -3.16 -7.17 -7.36
CA ALA A 106 -3.03 -5.78 -7.81
C ALA A 106 -3.30 -4.80 -6.65
N THR A 107 -2.69 -5.06 -5.48
CA THR A 107 -2.91 -4.32 -4.24
C THR A 107 -1.59 -4.10 -3.51
N ALA A 108 -1.51 -2.97 -2.79
CA ALA A 108 -0.35 -2.71 -1.93
C ALA A 108 -0.38 -3.54 -0.62
N GLY A 109 -1.58 -3.77 -0.07
CA GLY A 109 -1.78 -4.63 1.10
C GLY A 109 -2.03 -6.09 0.71
N THR A 110 -1.75 -7.00 1.64
CA THR A 110 -1.84 -8.45 1.46
C THR A 110 -2.76 -9.12 2.50
N ASP A 111 -3.56 -8.33 3.23
CA ASP A 111 -4.44 -8.80 4.33
C ASP A 111 -5.46 -9.88 3.90
N HIS A 112 -5.77 -9.96 2.60
CA HIS A 112 -6.68 -10.93 2.00
C HIS A 112 -5.97 -12.19 1.45
N VAL A 113 -4.65 -12.31 1.64
CA VAL A 113 -3.82 -13.40 1.13
C VAL A 113 -3.12 -14.09 2.29
N ASP A 114 -3.26 -15.41 2.37
CA ASP A 114 -2.49 -16.26 3.27
C ASP A 114 -1.12 -16.59 2.63
N ASP A 115 -0.18 -15.65 2.74
CA ASP A 115 1.17 -15.77 2.17
C ASP A 115 1.96 -16.94 2.78
N ALA A 116 1.75 -17.23 4.06
CA ALA A 116 2.38 -18.36 4.74
C ALA A 116 1.94 -19.70 4.12
N TRP A 117 0.64 -19.85 3.89
CA TRP A 117 0.11 -21.05 3.23
C TRP A 117 0.54 -21.14 1.76
N LEU A 118 0.51 -20.03 1.01
CA LEU A 118 0.97 -20.03 -0.40
C LEU A 118 2.42 -20.52 -0.51
N ASN A 119 3.29 -20.05 0.38
CA ASN A 119 4.69 -20.49 0.43
C ASN A 119 4.82 -21.98 0.79
N GLN A 120 4.04 -22.46 1.77
CA GLN A 120 4.00 -23.88 2.14
C GLN A 120 3.53 -24.78 0.98
N ALA A 121 2.54 -24.31 0.20
CA ALA A 121 2.01 -25.00 -0.96
C ALA A 121 2.91 -24.88 -2.22
N GLY A 122 4.01 -24.12 -2.16
CA GLY A 122 4.90 -23.89 -3.30
C GLY A 122 4.29 -23.01 -4.40
N ILE A 123 3.28 -22.21 -4.07
CA ILE A 123 2.61 -21.29 -4.99
C ILE A 123 3.33 -19.94 -4.94
N GLY A 124 3.82 -19.47 -6.09
CA GLY A 124 4.49 -18.18 -6.19
C GLY A 124 3.52 -17.04 -5.87
N PHE A 125 3.95 -16.05 -5.10
CA PHE A 125 3.14 -14.90 -4.74
C PHE A 125 3.81 -13.56 -5.08
N SER A 126 3.03 -12.61 -5.59
CA SER A 126 3.47 -11.23 -5.76
C SER A 126 2.35 -10.23 -5.48
N ALA A 127 2.69 -9.18 -4.73
CA ALA A 127 1.85 -8.01 -4.53
C ALA A 127 2.38 -6.80 -5.31
N ALA A 128 1.67 -5.68 -5.24
CA ALA A 128 2.08 -4.42 -5.86
C ALA A 128 2.41 -3.35 -4.79
N PRO A 129 3.44 -3.56 -3.94
CA PRO A 129 3.76 -2.66 -2.84
C PRO A 129 4.07 -1.25 -3.37
N GLY A 130 3.38 -0.25 -2.83
CA GLY A 130 3.57 1.16 -3.21
C GLY A 130 2.82 1.61 -4.47
N CYS A 131 2.00 0.77 -5.10
CA CYS A 131 1.24 1.13 -6.31
C CYS A 131 0.32 2.34 -6.12
N ASN A 132 -0.19 2.56 -4.91
CA ASN A 132 -1.05 3.69 -4.55
C ASN A 132 -0.37 4.71 -3.63
N ALA A 133 0.95 4.59 -3.39
CA ALA A 133 1.61 5.40 -2.36
C ALA A 133 1.56 6.90 -2.66
N ILE A 134 1.76 7.29 -3.93
CA ILE A 134 1.70 8.69 -4.35
C ILE A 134 0.32 9.30 -4.07
N ALA A 135 -0.76 8.56 -4.36
CA ALA A 135 -2.13 9.01 -4.12
C ALA A 135 -2.39 9.29 -2.64
N VAL A 136 -1.90 8.42 -1.74
CA VAL A 136 -2.01 8.64 -0.29
C VAL A 136 -1.21 9.87 0.16
N VAL A 137 0.00 10.05 -0.37
CA VAL A 137 0.81 11.23 -0.05
C VAL A 137 0.11 12.52 -0.50
N GLU A 138 -0.45 12.55 -1.70
CA GLU A 138 -1.21 13.70 -2.20
C GLU A 138 -2.47 13.97 -1.39
N TYR A 139 -3.16 12.92 -0.92
CA TYR A 139 -4.27 13.06 0.02
C TYR A 139 -3.85 13.72 1.35
N VAL A 140 -2.71 13.30 1.92
CA VAL A 140 -2.17 13.92 3.14
C VAL A 140 -1.82 15.38 2.90
N PHE A 141 -1.15 15.71 1.80
CA PHE A 141 -0.86 17.11 1.45
C PHE A 141 -2.13 17.95 1.27
N SER A 142 -3.11 17.42 0.54
CA SER A 142 -4.41 18.10 0.35
C SER A 142 -5.10 18.39 1.68
N SER A 143 -5.06 17.43 2.60
CA SER A 143 -5.62 17.57 3.95
C SER A 143 -4.89 18.64 4.75
N LEU A 144 -3.56 18.62 4.74
CA LEU A 144 -2.72 19.58 5.45
C LEU A 144 -2.87 21.01 4.92
N LEU A 145 -2.92 21.19 3.60
CA LEU A 145 -3.11 22.49 2.98
C LEU A 145 -4.48 23.09 3.32
N MET A 146 -5.53 22.28 3.29
CA MET A 146 -6.88 22.72 3.68
C MET A 146 -6.94 23.15 5.15
N LEU A 147 -6.32 22.36 6.06
CA LEU A 147 -6.25 22.70 7.48
C LEU A 147 -5.43 23.97 7.73
N ALA A 148 -4.30 24.13 7.03
CA ALA A 148 -3.44 25.30 7.11
C ALA A 148 -4.17 26.58 6.71
N GLU A 149 -4.94 26.54 5.62
CA GLU A 149 -5.79 27.65 5.18
C GLU A 149 -6.91 27.95 6.18
N ARG A 150 -7.64 26.91 6.63
CA ARG A 150 -8.78 27.07 7.54
C ARG A 150 -8.38 27.64 8.90
N ASP A 151 -7.29 27.15 9.47
CA ASP A 151 -6.87 27.48 10.84
C ASP A 151 -5.79 28.57 10.89
N GLY A 152 -5.34 29.08 9.73
CA GLY A 152 -4.42 30.21 9.63
C GLY A 152 -3.02 29.92 10.13
N PHE A 153 -2.40 28.82 9.70
CA PHE A 153 -1.00 28.51 10.02
C PHE A 153 -0.18 28.15 8.78
N ALA A 154 1.13 28.40 8.82
CA ALA A 154 2.04 27.94 7.78
C ALA A 154 2.55 26.53 8.08
N LEU A 155 2.53 25.64 7.09
CA LEU A 155 3.02 24.27 7.25
C LEU A 155 4.51 24.20 7.60
N LYS A 156 5.30 25.20 7.20
CA LYS A 156 6.74 25.27 7.53
C LYS A 156 7.01 25.49 9.02
N ASP A 157 6.04 26.03 9.75
CA ASP A 157 6.14 26.26 11.19
C ASP A 157 5.70 25.03 12.00
N ARG A 158 5.36 23.92 11.32
CA ARG A 158 4.89 22.68 11.94
C ARG A 158 5.95 21.59 11.88
N THR A 159 5.95 20.75 12.90
CA THR A 159 6.71 19.50 12.94
C THR A 159 5.79 18.32 12.62
N VAL A 160 6.12 17.56 11.58
CA VAL A 160 5.34 16.40 11.11
C VAL A 160 6.01 15.09 11.55
N GLY A 161 5.34 14.35 12.44
CA GLY A 161 5.70 13.00 12.85
C GLY A 161 5.12 11.95 11.89
N ILE A 162 5.98 11.14 11.30
CA ILE A 162 5.62 10.07 10.36
C ILE A 162 5.82 8.72 11.07
N VAL A 163 4.71 8.03 11.34
CA VAL A 163 4.72 6.69 11.95
C VAL A 163 4.58 5.64 10.84
N GLY A 164 5.64 4.89 10.59
CA GLY A 164 5.79 3.97 9.45
C GLY A 164 6.41 4.65 8.22
N VAL A 165 7.68 4.39 7.97
CA VAL A 165 8.51 5.03 6.92
C VAL A 165 8.79 4.04 5.79
N GLY A 166 7.74 3.35 5.35
CA GLY A 166 7.76 2.46 4.19
C GLY A 166 7.45 3.20 2.88
N ASN A 167 6.68 2.52 2.01
CA ASN A 167 6.34 3.07 0.69
C ASN A 167 5.64 4.43 0.73
N VAL A 168 4.69 4.65 1.65
CA VAL A 168 3.98 5.92 1.78
C VAL A 168 4.81 6.91 2.59
N GLY A 169 5.17 6.57 3.84
CA GLY A 169 5.86 7.46 4.76
C GLY A 169 7.17 8.01 4.20
N GLY A 170 8.00 7.19 3.55
CA GLY A 170 9.25 7.66 2.94
C GLY A 170 9.05 8.60 1.74
N ARG A 171 7.96 8.44 0.98
CA ARG A 171 7.60 9.38 -0.11
C ARG A 171 7.03 10.68 0.45
N LEU A 172 6.28 10.61 1.55
CA LEU A 172 5.78 11.78 2.26
C LEU A 172 6.95 12.59 2.84
N GLN A 173 7.86 11.94 3.55
CA GLN A 173 9.08 12.54 4.12
C GLN A 173 9.83 13.36 3.07
N LYS A 174 10.23 12.74 1.96
CA LYS A 174 11.00 13.40 0.89
C LYS A 174 10.34 14.68 0.37
N ARG A 175 9.01 14.70 0.28
CA ARG A 175 8.26 15.88 -0.20
C ARG A 175 8.14 16.96 0.87
N LEU A 176 7.96 16.58 2.14
CA LEU A 176 7.93 17.53 3.26
C LEU A 176 9.30 18.20 3.45
N GLU A 177 10.38 17.41 3.42
CA GLU A 177 11.76 17.91 3.49
C GLU A 177 12.09 18.84 2.33
N ALA A 178 11.67 18.50 1.11
CA ALA A 178 11.84 19.37 -0.07
C ALA A 178 11.11 20.72 0.06
N LEU A 179 10.05 20.80 0.87
CA LEU A 179 9.35 22.03 1.20
C LEU A 179 9.94 22.77 2.41
N GLY A 180 10.99 22.21 3.04
CA GLY A 180 11.60 22.74 4.25
C GLY A 180 10.75 22.55 5.50
N ILE A 181 9.83 21.58 5.49
CA ILE A 181 8.99 21.24 6.64
C ILE A 181 9.75 20.25 7.52
N ARG A 182 9.79 20.51 8.84
CA ARG A 182 10.47 19.63 9.79
C ARG A 182 9.73 18.31 9.93
N THR A 183 10.44 17.19 9.78
CA THR A 183 9.88 15.84 9.94
C THR A 183 10.59 15.05 11.03
N LEU A 184 9.84 14.27 11.80
CA LEU A 184 10.35 13.24 12.71
C LEU A 184 9.85 11.88 12.26
N LEU A 185 10.70 10.86 12.36
CA LEU A 185 10.46 9.54 11.78
C LEU A 185 10.34 8.50 12.89
N CYS A 186 9.29 7.68 12.85
CA CYS A 186 9.15 6.54 13.75
C CYS A 186 8.91 5.27 12.93
N ASP A 187 9.90 4.37 12.95
CA ASP A 187 9.81 3.05 12.31
C ASP A 187 10.71 2.05 13.05
N PRO A 188 10.23 1.45 14.16
CA PRO A 188 11.03 0.49 14.93
C PRO A 188 11.53 -0.69 14.10
N PRO A 189 10.73 -1.33 13.22
CA PRO A 189 11.25 -2.39 12.35
C PRO A 189 12.44 -1.96 11.50
N ARG A 190 12.40 -0.78 10.86
CA ARG A 190 13.53 -0.29 10.06
C ARG A 190 14.74 0.04 10.92
N LYS A 191 14.53 0.63 12.10
CA LYS A 191 15.60 0.91 13.07
C LYS A 191 16.30 -0.37 13.51
N ASP A 192 15.53 -1.41 13.85
CA ASP A 192 16.06 -2.69 14.33
C ASP A 192 16.75 -3.48 13.21
N ASN A 193 16.35 -3.26 11.95
CA ASN A 193 17.04 -3.78 10.77
C ASN A 193 18.36 -3.05 10.44
N GLY A 194 18.69 -1.96 11.16
CA GLY A 194 19.89 -1.17 10.94
C GLY A 194 19.80 -0.22 9.74
N ASP A 195 18.60 0.12 9.28
CA ASP A 195 18.41 1.10 8.22
C ASP A 195 18.95 2.48 8.64
N GLU A 196 19.54 3.20 7.69
CA GLU A 196 19.96 4.59 7.91
C GLU A 196 18.75 5.52 8.09
N GLY A 197 18.77 6.33 9.14
CA GLY A 197 17.75 7.34 9.44
C GLY A 197 17.73 7.76 10.90
N ASP A 198 17.28 8.99 11.18
CA ASP A 198 17.04 9.46 12.55
C ASP A 198 15.69 8.94 13.06
N PHE A 199 15.63 7.63 13.35
CA PHE A 199 14.43 6.96 13.84
C PHE A 199 14.22 7.17 15.35
N ARG A 200 13.12 7.86 15.65
CA ARG A 200 12.63 8.22 16.99
C ARG A 200 11.57 7.25 17.50
N THR A 201 11.32 7.27 18.80
CA THR A 201 10.21 6.55 19.41
C THR A 201 8.89 7.26 19.14
N LEU A 202 7.78 6.52 19.27
CA LEU A 202 6.44 7.12 19.15
C LEU A 202 6.20 8.19 20.21
N ASP A 203 6.73 8.00 21.43
CA ASP A 203 6.64 8.97 22.51
C ASP A 203 7.34 10.29 22.18
N GLU A 204 8.55 10.24 21.59
CA GLU A 204 9.25 11.44 21.13
C GLU A 204 8.43 12.20 20.07
N LEU A 205 7.73 11.49 19.18
CA LEU A 205 6.83 12.12 18.20
C LEU A 205 5.64 12.79 18.87
N VAL A 206 5.00 12.14 19.83
CA VAL A 206 3.87 12.69 20.60
C VAL A 206 4.27 13.97 21.34
N GLU A 207 5.48 14.01 21.88
CA GLU A 207 6.00 15.16 22.62
C GLU A 207 6.47 16.32 21.72
N ALA A 208 6.92 16.04 20.49
CA ALA A 208 7.54 17.05 19.64
C ALA A 208 6.69 17.52 18.46
N CYS A 209 5.74 16.71 17.97
CA CYS A 209 5.06 16.98 16.70
C CYS A 209 3.74 17.76 16.85
N ASP A 210 3.46 18.59 15.84
CA ASP A 210 2.18 19.27 15.66
C ASP A 210 1.24 18.48 14.74
N VAL A 211 1.80 17.60 13.90
CA VAL A 211 1.07 16.69 13.03
C VAL A 211 1.61 15.29 13.26
N ILE A 212 0.75 14.30 13.46
CA ILE A 212 1.14 12.89 13.50
C ILE A 212 0.34 12.13 12.44
N THR A 213 1.04 11.44 11.54
CA THR A 213 0.43 10.68 10.45
C THR A 213 0.88 9.22 10.45
N PHE A 214 -0.09 8.31 10.35
CA PHE A 214 0.13 6.86 10.40
C PHE A 214 0.12 6.23 9.01
N HIS A 215 1.17 5.46 8.73
CA HIS A 215 1.45 4.78 7.46
C HIS A 215 1.96 3.34 7.68
N THR A 216 1.57 2.73 8.81
CA THR A 216 1.95 1.36 9.20
C THR A 216 1.04 0.29 8.59
N PRO A 217 1.50 -0.96 8.44
CA PRO A 217 0.63 -2.11 8.30
C PRO A 217 -0.19 -2.34 9.58
N LEU A 218 -1.19 -3.22 9.53
CA LEU A 218 -1.91 -3.66 10.74
C LEU A 218 -1.32 -4.97 11.25
N PHE A 219 -0.55 -4.89 12.34
CA PHE A 219 -0.08 -6.05 13.10
C PHE A 219 -0.89 -6.17 14.38
N LYS A 220 -1.53 -7.32 14.58
CA LYS A 220 -2.34 -7.61 15.77
C LYS A 220 -1.51 -8.15 16.94
N THR A 221 -0.33 -8.68 16.65
CA THR A 221 0.56 -9.33 17.60
C THR A 221 2.02 -9.07 17.23
N GLY A 222 2.93 -9.43 18.13
CA GLY A 222 4.37 -9.29 17.94
C GLY A 222 4.94 -7.97 18.47
N PRO A 223 6.27 -7.78 18.38
CA PRO A 223 6.97 -6.64 18.98
C PRO A 223 6.59 -5.29 18.36
N TYR A 224 6.04 -5.31 17.15
CA TYR A 224 5.62 -4.11 16.40
C TYR A 224 4.10 -4.04 16.23
N THR A 225 3.35 -4.55 17.22
CA THR A 225 1.88 -4.49 17.21
C THR A 225 1.43 -3.06 16.93
N SER A 226 0.56 -2.91 15.92
CA SER A 226 0.03 -1.61 15.50
C SER A 226 -1.49 -1.51 15.64
N LEU A 227 -2.16 -2.59 16.08
CA LEU A 227 -3.53 -2.53 16.56
C LEU A 227 -3.62 -1.56 17.75
N HIS A 228 -4.46 -0.54 17.61
CA HIS A 228 -4.62 0.55 18.59
C HIS A 228 -3.28 1.20 18.97
N LEU A 229 -2.37 1.36 17.99
CA LEU A 229 -1.13 2.08 18.21
C LEU A 229 -1.36 3.51 18.70
N ALA A 230 -2.44 4.15 18.23
CA ALA A 230 -3.00 5.34 18.85
C ALA A 230 -4.22 4.96 19.70
N ASP A 231 -3.94 4.52 20.93
CA ASP A 231 -4.93 4.21 21.96
C ASP A 231 -5.36 5.46 22.73
N GLU A 232 -6.25 5.28 23.71
CA GLU A 232 -6.70 6.36 24.58
C GLU A 232 -5.56 7.07 25.30
N ALA A 233 -4.58 6.33 25.82
CA ALA A 233 -3.46 6.89 26.58
C ALA A 233 -2.59 7.80 25.70
N LEU A 234 -2.28 7.37 24.48
CA LEU A 234 -1.55 8.18 23.51
C LEU A 234 -2.36 9.39 23.08
N ILE A 235 -3.63 9.21 22.73
CA ILE A 235 -4.50 10.30 22.26
C ILE A 235 -4.63 11.40 23.32
N ARG A 236 -4.74 11.04 24.60
CA ARG A 236 -4.81 12.00 25.72
C ARG A 236 -3.53 12.81 25.92
N ARG A 237 -2.38 12.30 25.47
CA ARG A 237 -1.08 12.98 25.56
C ARG A 237 -0.82 13.94 24.40
N LEU A 238 -1.63 13.90 23.34
CA LEU A 238 -1.48 14.81 22.21
C LEU A 238 -1.66 16.26 22.65
N LYS A 239 -0.82 17.15 22.11
CA LYS A 239 -0.90 18.58 22.43
C LYS A 239 -2.21 19.17 21.90
N PRO A 240 -2.72 20.22 22.57
CA PRO A 240 -3.80 21.02 22.01
C PRO A 240 -3.48 21.51 20.59
N GLY A 241 -4.35 21.15 19.64
CA GLY A 241 -4.21 21.56 18.23
C GLY A 241 -3.37 20.60 17.37
N THR A 242 -2.88 19.47 17.92
CA THR A 242 -2.24 18.43 17.12
C THR A 242 -3.19 17.89 16.05
N ILE A 243 -2.70 17.76 14.83
CA ILE A 243 -3.42 17.15 13.71
C ILE A 243 -3.07 15.67 13.66
N LEU A 244 -4.07 14.81 13.82
CA LEU A 244 -3.94 13.36 13.69
C LEU A 244 -4.46 12.89 12.33
N ILE A 245 -3.64 12.17 11.57
CA ILE A 245 -4.01 11.62 10.26
C ILE A 245 -3.81 10.10 10.28
N ASN A 246 -4.88 9.35 10.04
CA ASN A 246 -4.81 7.93 9.74
C ASN A 246 -5.23 7.69 8.29
N ALA A 247 -4.24 7.37 7.45
CA ALA A 247 -4.45 6.97 6.06
C ALA A 247 -3.85 5.58 5.77
N CYS A 248 -3.75 4.72 6.79
CA CYS A 248 -3.20 3.37 6.66
C CYS A 248 -4.25 2.27 6.81
N ARG A 249 -4.62 1.94 8.05
CA ARG A 249 -5.57 0.89 8.42
C ARG A 249 -6.43 1.39 9.57
N GLY A 250 -7.73 1.16 9.48
CA GLY A 250 -8.71 1.66 10.46
C GLY A 250 -8.34 1.32 11.91
N PRO A 251 -8.08 0.05 12.25
CA PRO A 251 -7.77 -0.38 13.62
C PRO A 251 -6.41 0.08 14.16
N VAL A 252 -5.61 0.84 13.42
CA VAL A 252 -4.36 1.43 13.97
C VAL A 252 -4.67 2.54 14.98
N VAL A 253 -5.82 3.20 14.82
CA VAL A 253 -6.34 4.17 15.78
C VAL A 253 -7.54 3.55 16.47
N ASP A 254 -7.59 3.65 17.81
CA ASP A 254 -8.78 3.28 18.56
C ASP A 254 -9.88 4.34 18.30
N ASN A 255 -10.84 3.99 17.44
CA ASN A 255 -11.91 4.89 17.05
C ASN A 255 -12.91 5.17 18.19
N ALA A 256 -13.04 4.28 19.18
CA ALA A 256 -13.90 4.50 20.33
C ALA A 256 -13.24 5.54 21.25
N ALA A 257 -11.96 5.35 21.57
CA ALA A 257 -11.19 6.31 22.35
C ALA A 257 -11.16 7.70 21.68
N LEU A 258 -11.01 7.74 20.36
CA LEU A 258 -11.01 8.99 19.59
C LEU A 258 -12.38 9.70 19.64
N ALA A 259 -13.49 8.96 19.63
CA ALA A 259 -14.85 9.52 19.65
C ALA A 259 -15.21 10.14 21.01
N GLU A 260 -14.70 9.58 22.11
CA GLU A 260 -14.94 10.06 23.48
C GLU A 260 -14.11 11.30 23.84
N MET A 261 -13.21 11.76 22.96
CA MET A 261 -12.41 12.96 23.23
C MET A 261 -13.27 14.22 23.19
N PRO A 262 -13.39 14.99 24.30
CA PRO A 262 -14.22 16.18 24.34
C PRO A 262 -13.72 17.25 23.36
N GLY A 263 -14.62 17.77 22.51
CA GLY A 263 -14.48 19.10 21.93
C GLY A 263 -13.20 19.37 21.12
N ARG A 264 -12.70 18.40 20.37
CA ARG A 264 -11.73 18.61 19.27
C ARG A 264 -12.19 17.84 18.02
N GLY A 265 -13.36 18.23 17.52
CA GLY A 265 -13.91 17.86 16.21
C GLY A 265 -13.98 16.38 15.87
N ALA A 266 -14.74 15.62 16.65
CA ALA A 266 -15.43 14.47 16.11
C ALA A 266 -16.38 14.99 15.02
N GLY A 267 -16.26 14.46 13.80
CA GLY A 267 -17.04 14.89 12.63
C GLY A 267 -18.55 14.76 12.84
N SER A 268 -19.15 15.81 13.38
CA SER A 268 -20.38 16.42 12.88
C SER A 268 -20.00 17.81 12.36
N GLU A 269 -20.48 18.14 11.18
CA GLU A 269 -20.28 19.39 10.44
C GLU A 269 -19.91 20.61 11.31
N ARG A 270 -18.70 21.14 11.07
CA ARG A 270 -18.04 22.34 11.66
C ARG A 270 -17.15 22.09 12.90
N GLY A 271 -15.83 22.09 12.66
CA GLY A 271 -14.80 22.42 13.66
C GLY A 271 -13.73 21.35 13.92
N ALA A 272 -12.49 21.62 13.48
CA ALA A 272 -11.20 21.14 14.00
C ALA A 272 -10.92 19.63 14.26
N GLY A 273 -10.11 18.98 13.40
CA GLY A 273 -8.95 18.22 13.91
C GLY A 273 -8.80 16.73 13.61
N CYS A 274 -9.70 16.06 12.89
CA CYS A 274 -9.48 14.66 12.51
C CYS A 274 -10.00 14.33 11.10
N LEU A 275 -9.09 14.13 10.15
CA LEU A 275 -9.40 13.56 8.82
C LEU A 275 -9.12 12.05 8.86
N GLY A 276 -9.87 11.34 9.70
CA GLY A 276 -9.97 9.89 9.64
C GLY A 276 -11.06 9.51 8.65
N ALA A 277 -10.69 8.82 7.57
CA ALA A 277 -11.68 8.07 6.79
C ALA A 277 -12.32 7.06 7.76
N ARG A 278 -13.61 7.24 8.09
CA ARG A 278 -14.36 6.29 8.94
C ARG A 278 -14.07 4.87 8.42
N ALA A 279 -13.57 4.00 9.28
CA ALA A 279 -13.48 2.58 8.99
C ALA A 279 -14.87 2.09 8.55
N ARG A 280 -14.95 1.23 7.53
CA ARG A 280 -16.21 0.54 7.22
C ARG A 280 -16.75 -0.07 8.51
N PRO A 281 -18.06 -0.01 8.78
CA PRO A 281 -18.62 -0.71 9.94
C PRO A 281 -18.19 -2.17 9.87
N GLU A 282 -17.65 -2.69 10.97
CA GLU A 282 -17.45 -4.13 11.13
C GLU A 282 -18.83 -4.77 10.97
N ARG A 283 -19.05 -5.44 9.83
CA ARG A 283 -20.19 -6.32 9.72
C ARG A 283 -19.87 -7.50 10.62
N SER A 284 -20.59 -7.58 11.73
CA SER A 284 -20.81 -8.81 12.49
C SER A 284 -20.90 -9.96 11.49
N SER A 285 -19.94 -10.88 11.56
CA SER A 285 -20.08 -12.22 11.03
C SER A 285 -21.13 -12.92 11.88
N ALA A 286 -22.40 -12.66 11.55
CA ALA A 286 -23.54 -13.45 11.96
C ALA A 286 -24.13 -14.06 10.68
N GLU A 287 -24.08 -15.40 10.65
CA GLU A 287 -24.65 -16.37 9.70
C GLU A 287 -24.00 -16.49 8.30
#